data_AF-A0A0D0E6Y9-F1
#
_entry.id   AF-A0A0D0E6Y9-F1
#
_cell.length_a   1.000
_cell.length_b   1.000
_cell.length_c   1.000
_cell.angle_alpha   90.00
_cell.angle_beta   90.00
_cell.angle_gamma   90.00
#
_symmetry.space_group_name_H-M   'P 1'
#
loop_
_entity.id
_entity.type
_entity.pdbx_description
1 polymer ?
#
loop_
_entity_poly.entity_id
_entity_poly.type
_entity_poly.pdbx_seq_one_letter_code
_entity_poly.pdbx_strand_id
1 'polypeptide(L)'
;MSSSTSMRLAKGAISAVVRRNALNSSAKSPRWSRTASTSVTQEKDPQLGDYPELPWLSNQTLPPRGWWDPQMRRNFGDPVHENEEVLSMWGPDISAVPPQTALFQFTLAASAFVGFAFLCKYALLPERPTVPREYPFSGLVRELGGLEENKAREETDDGDE
;
A
#
# COMPACT_ATOMS: atom_id res chain seq x y z
N MET A 1 78.13 -3.00 -21.97
CA MET A 1 77.42 -1.72 -22.21
C MET A 1 76.48 -1.98 -23.40
N SER A 2 75.26 -2.46 -23.12
CA SER A 2 74.00 -1.70 -23.21
C SER A 2 73.71 -1.10 -24.60
N SER A 3 72.74 -1.67 -25.32
CA SER A 3 71.72 -0.96 -26.14
C SER A 3 70.80 -2.01 -26.77
N SER A 4 69.71 -2.45 -26.13
CA SER A 4 68.37 -1.83 -26.05
C SER A 4 67.68 -1.63 -27.40
N THR A 5 67.01 -2.67 -27.88
CA THR A 5 66.08 -2.66 -29.03
C THR A 5 64.79 -1.95 -28.64
N SER A 6 64.54 -0.75 -29.18
CA SER A 6 63.29 -0.01 -28.98
C SER A 6 62.19 -0.52 -29.92
N MET A 7 61.23 -1.27 -29.39
CA MET A 7 59.94 -1.52 -30.06
C MET A 7 59.07 -0.25 -30.01
N ARG A 8 58.69 0.27 -31.17
CA ARG A 8 57.73 1.38 -31.29
C ARG A 8 56.31 0.82 -31.21
N LEU A 9 55.60 1.16 -30.13
CA LEU A 9 54.19 0.83 -29.96
C LEU A 9 53.33 1.90 -30.67
N ALA A 10 52.66 1.52 -31.76
CA ALA A 10 51.68 2.36 -32.42
C ALA A 10 50.43 2.51 -31.54
N LYS A 11 50.21 3.70 -30.99
CA LYS A 11 48.96 4.03 -30.28
C LYS A 11 47.88 4.34 -31.31
N GLY A 12 47.11 3.32 -31.69
CA GLY A 12 45.84 3.51 -32.40
C GLY A 12 44.78 4.05 -31.44
N ALA A 13 44.39 5.31 -31.59
CA ALA A 13 43.26 5.88 -30.86
C ALA A 13 41.96 5.46 -31.57
N ILE A 14 41.24 4.50 -31.00
CA ILE A 14 39.89 4.17 -31.44
C ILE A 14 38.94 5.21 -30.82
N SER A 15 38.59 6.23 -31.59
CA SER A 15 37.57 7.22 -31.18
C SER A 15 36.18 6.59 -31.28
N ALA A 16 35.69 6.03 -30.17
CA ALA A 16 34.31 5.60 -30.05
C ALA A 16 33.39 6.83 -29.91
N VAL A 17 32.75 7.25 -31.01
CA VAL A 17 31.68 8.26 -30.98
C VAL A 17 30.42 7.59 -30.44
N VAL A 18 30.22 7.68 -29.12
CA VAL A 18 28.96 7.31 -28.47
C VAL A 18 27.94 8.42 -28.77
N ARG A 19 27.06 8.18 -29.76
CA ARG A 19 25.88 9.01 -29.98
C ARG A 19 24.91 8.80 -28.81
N ARG A 20 24.85 9.77 -27.91
CA ARG A 20 23.87 9.80 -26.82
C ARG A 20 22.54 10.26 -27.42
N ASN A 21 21.61 9.34 -27.65
CA ASN A 21 20.24 9.72 -27.93
C ASN A 21 19.65 10.32 -26.65
N ALA A 22 19.61 11.65 -26.56
CA ALA A 22 18.88 12.36 -25.53
C ALA A 22 17.38 12.21 -25.84
N LEU A 23 16.74 11.21 -25.22
CA LEU A 23 15.28 11.16 -25.13
C LEU A 23 14.84 12.34 -24.28
N ASN A 24 14.42 13.41 -24.93
CA ASN A 24 13.84 14.58 -24.28
C ASN A 24 12.41 14.23 -23.83
N SER A 25 12.29 13.39 -22.80
CA SER A 25 11.03 13.13 -22.13
C SER A 25 10.69 14.36 -21.29
N SER A 26 9.85 15.24 -21.84
CA SER A 26 9.16 16.26 -21.05
C SER A 26 8.12 15.55 -20.17
N ALA A 27 8.59 14.88 -19.13
CA ALA A 27 7.75 14.40 -18.05
C ALA A 27 7.23 15.64 -17.32
N LYS A 28 6.03 16.10 -17.71
CA LYS A 28 5.27 17.06 -16.92
C LYS A 28 4.96 16.37 -15.60
N SER A 29 5.80 16.62 -14.59
CA SER A 29 5.52 16.24 -13.20
C SER A 29 4.12 16.71 -12.86
N PRO A 30 3.21 15.86 -12.35
CA PRO A 30 1.95 16.35 -11.85
C PRO A 30 2.29 17.28 -10.70
N ARG A 31 2.09 18.59 -10.91
CA ARG A 31 2.10 19.55 -9.82
C ARG A 31 0.88 19.19 -8.98
N TRP A 32 1.09 18.43 -7.92
CA TRP A 32 0.14 18.42 -6.81
C TRP A 32 0.05 19.86 -6.33
N SER A 33 -1.00 20.53 -6.77
CA SER A 33 -1.46 21.78 -6.20
C SER A 33 -1.77 21.48 -4.75
N ARG A 34 -0.78 21.71 -3.89
CA ARG A 34 -1.00 21.93 -2.46
C ARG A 34 -1.92 23.13 -2.37
N THR A 35 -3.22 22.87 -2.23
CA THR A 35 -4.14 23.90 -1.77
C THR A 35 -3.61 24.36 -0.42
N ALA A 36 -3.25 25.63 -0.37
CA ALA A 36 -2.76 26.28 0.82
C ALA A 36 -3.72 25.99 1.98
N SER A 37 -3.16 25.62 3.13
CA SER A 37 -3.83 25.77 4.40
C SER A 37 -4.13 27.26 4.59
N THR A 38 -5.27 27.71 4.08
CA THR A 38 -5.88 28.93 4.58
C THR A 38 -6.16 28.67 6.05
N SER A 39 -5.55 29.46 6.93
CA SER A 39 -6.11 29.68 8.26
C SER A 39 -7.48 30.33 8.04
N VAL A 40 -8.49 29.49 7.79
CA VAL A 40 -9.87 29.91 7.73
C VAL A 40 -10.16 30.39 9.14
N THR A 41 -10.35 31.71 9.30
CA THR A 41 -11.12 32.21 10.43
C THR A 41 -12.42 31.42 10.39
N GLN A 42 -12.60 30.50 11.33
CA GLN A 42 -13.77 29.62 11.32
C GLN A 42 -15.00 30.52 11.46
N GLU A 43 -15.73 30.68 10.36
CA GLU A 43 -16.99 31.43 10.38
C GLU A 43 -17.95 30.66 11.28
N LYS A 44 -18.52 31.35 12.26
CA LYS A 44 -19.47 30.75 13.21
C LYS A 44 -20.57 30.05 12.42
N ASP A 45 -20.80 28.76 12.72
CA ASP A 45 -21.82 27.97 12.05
C ASP A 45 -23.18 28.70 12.13
N PRO A 46 -23.80 29.07 10.99
CA PRO A 46 -25.09 29.75 10.98
C PRO A 46 -26.21 28.91 11.61
N GLN A 47 -26.09 27.59 11.67
CA GLN A 47 -27.08 26.71 12.31
C GLN A 47 -27.02 26.76 13.85
N LEU A 48 -25.90 27.22 14.41
CA LEU A 48 -25.65 27.22 15.86
C LEU A 48 -26.49 28.27 16.60
N GLY A 49 -26.90 29.34 15.92
CA GLY A 49 -27.68 30.43 16.52
C GLY A 49 -26.97 31.06 17.73
N ASP A 50 -27.65 31.05 18.88
CA ASP A 50 -27.15 31.60 20.15
C ASP A 50 -26.35 30.60 20.99
N TYR A 51 -26.22 29.34 20.54
CA TYR A 51 -25.44 28.34 21.25
C TYR A 51 -23.94 28.69 21.19
N PRO A 52 -23.15 28.46 22.27
CA PRO A 52 -21.72 28.73 22.26
C PRO A 52 -21.01 27.80 21.26
N GLU A 53 -19.99 28.32 20.58
CA GLU A 53 -19.11 27.51 19.73
C GLU A 53 -17.99 26.92 20.59
N LEU A 54 -17.99 25.60 20.75
CA LEU A 54 -16.99 24.89 21.54
C LEU A 54 -15.80 24.46 20.65
N PRO A 55 -14.60 24.28 21.22
CA PRO A 55 -13.48 23.76 20.46
C PRO A 55 -13.72 22.32 20.05
N TRP A 56 -13.33 21.97 18.82
CA TRP A 56 -13.41 20.61 18.28
C TRP A 56 -12.37 19.67 18.94
N LEU A 57 -12.65 19.27 20.17
CA LEU A 57 -11.82 18.38 20.97
C LEU A 57 -12.67 17.22 21.51
N SER A 58 -12.28 15.99 21.19
CA SER A 58 -12.99 14.82 21.72
C SER A 58 -12.64 14.55 23.17
N ASN A 59 -13.65 14.12 23.93
CA ASN A 59 -13.54 13.83 25.36
C ASN A 59 -12.50 12.73 25.62
N GLN A 60 -12.18 11.90 24.64
CA GLN A 60 -11.15 10.86 24.75
C GLN A 60 -9.74 11.42 24.99
N THR A 61 -9.47 12.68 24.61
CA THR A 61 -8.19 13.36 24.88
C THR A 61 -8.05 13.82 26.34
N LEU A 62 -9.16 13.96 27.06
CA LEU A 62 -9.18 14.49 28.42
C LEU A 62 -8.58 13.49 29.41
N PRO A 63 -8.05 13.93 30.57
CA PRO A 63 -7.54 13.03 31.59
C PRO A 63 -8.62 12.04 32.05
N PRO A 64 -8.27 10.80 32.41
CA PRO A 64 -9.25 9.74 32.70
C PRO A 64 -9.99 9.89 34.05
N ARG A 65 -9.60 10.82 34.92
CA ARG A 65 -10.17 10.99 36.27
C ARG A 65 -10.38 12.47 36.58
N GLY A 66 -11.24 12.74 37.58
CA GLY A 66 -11.49 14.09 38.08
C GLY A 66 -12.77 14.76 37.55
N TRP A 67 -13.70 13.97 37.03
CA TRP A 67 -14.96 14.44 36.43
C TRP A 67 -16.15 14.06 37.31
N TRP A 68 -17.21 14.87 37.27
CA TRP A 68 -18.49 14.51 37.90
C TRP A 68 -19.13 13.29 37.24
N ASP A 69 -19.09 13.21 35.91
CA ASP A 69 -19.39 12.01 35.13
C ASP A 69 -18.06 11.39 34.64
N PRO A 70 -17.59 10.30 35.28
CA PRO A 70 -16.33 9.65 34.90
C PRO A 70 -16.39 8.96 33.55
N GLN A 71 -17.57 8.53 33.08
CA GLN A 71 -17.72 7.77 31.84
C GLN A 71 -17.59 8.69 30.63
N MET A 72 -18.29 9.83 30.67
CA MET A 72 -18.27 10.82 29.58
C MET A 72 -17.14 11.85 29.71
N ARG A 73 -16.45 11.86 30.86
CA ARG A 73 -15.42 12.84 31.24
C ARG A 73 -15.94 14.29 31.20
N ARG A 74 -17.04 14.54 31.91
CA ARG A 74 -17.75 15.84 31.91
C ARG A 74 -18.14 16.30 33.32
N ASN A 75 -18.21 17.61 33.56
CA ASN A 75 -18.77 18.16 34.79
C ASN A 75 -20.23 18.57 34.64
N PHE A 76 -20.95 18.62 35.76
CA PHE A 76 -22.34 19.04 35.75
C PHE A 76 -22.47 20.54 35.41
N GLY A 77 -23.30 20.87 34.42
CA GLY A 77 -23.54 22.25 33.99
C GLY A 77 -22.57 22.78 32.94
N ASP A 78 -21.55 22.01 32.54
CA ASP A 78 -20.69 22.36 31.40
C ASP A 78 -21.51 22.35 30.09
N PRO A 79 -21.32 23.34 29.19
CA PRO A 79 -21.97 23.33 27.89
C PRO A 79 -21.51 22.13 27.06
N VAL A 80 -22.43 21.56 26.30
CA VAL A 80 -22.18 20.37 25.48
C VAL A 80 -21.73 20.78 24.09
N HIS A 81 -20.75 20.11 23.48
CA HIS A 81 -20.37 20.40 22.10
C HIS A 81 -21.56 20.13 21.15
N GLU A 82 -21.74 20.93 20.10
CA GLU A 82 -22.88 20.78 19.19
C GLU A 82 -22.87 19.42 18.46
N ASN A 83 -21.69 18.97 18.04
CA ASN A 83 -21.44 17.63 17.50
C ASN A 83 -20.99 16.63 18.58
N GLU A 84 -21.74 16.53 19.69
CA GLU A 84 -21.39 15.64 20.80
C GLU A 84 -21.34 14.18 20.37
N GLU A 85 -22.21 13.71 19.47
CA GLU A 85 -22.21 12.30 19.07
C GLU A 85 -20.88 11.81 18.48
N VAL A 86 -20.10 12.71 17.84
CA VAL A 86 -18.80 12.40 17.27
C VAL A 86 -17.67 12.59 18.29
N LEU A 87 -17.76 13.62 19.12
CA LEU A 87 -16.71 14.01 20.09
C LEU A 87 -16.85 13.33 21.46
N SER A 88 -17.95 12.63 21.69
CA SER A 88 -18.22 11.87 22.90
C SER A 88 -17.23 10.73 23.11
N MET A 89 -17.25 10.15 24.31
CA MET A 89 -16.54 8.89 24.58
C MET A 89 -17.06 7.73 23.72
N TRP A 90 -18.32 7.81 23.27
CA TRP A 90 -18.96 6.82 22.41
C TRP A 90 -18.71 7.02 20.91
N GLY A 91 -18.06 8.13 20.54
CA GLY A 91 -17.66 8.39 19.17
C GLY A 91 -16.49 7.49 18.72
N PRO A 92 -16.07 7.62 17.45
CA PRO A 92 -14.88 6.96 16.95
C PRO A 92 -13.64 7.29 17.81
N ASP A 93 -12.74 6.30 17.98
CA ASP A 93 -11.54 6.47 18.79
C ASP A 93 -10.49 7.36 18.10
N ILE A 94 -9.82 8.22 18.88
CA ILE A 94 -8.78 9.10 18.37
C ILE A 94 -7.49 8.31 18.17
N SER A 95 -7.10 8.18 16.91
CA SER A 95 -5.82 7.58 16.56
C SER A 95 -4.63 8.45 16.99
N ALA A 96 -3.62 7.83 17.60
CA ALA A 96 -2.35 8.50 17.93
C ALA A 96 -1.50 8.84 16.69
N VAL A 97 -1.75 8.15 15.58
CA VAL A 97 -1.02 8.30 14.32
C VAL A 97 -1.91 9.04 13.31
N PRO A 98 -1.42 10.09 12.63
CA PRO A 98 -2.20 10.77 11.61
C PRO A 98 -2.69 9.82 10.52
N PRO A 99 -3.92 10.00 10.01
CA PRO A 99 -4.57 9.05 9.11
C PRO A 99 -3.78 8.84 7.80
N GLN A 100 -3.16 9.91 7.27
CA GLN A 100 -2.33 9.83 6.07
C GLN A 100 -1.11 8.94 6.28
N THR A 101 -0.45 9.07 7.44
CA THR A 101 0.72 8.25 7.77
C THR A 101 0.34 6.81 8.05
N ALA A 102 -0.78 6.57 8.72
CA ALA A 102 -1.28 5.22 8.99
C ALA A 102 -1.62 4.48 7.69
N LEU A 103 -2.33 5.15 6.77
CA LEU A 103 -2.68 4.57 5.47
C LEU A 103 -1.43 4.27 4.63
N PHE A 104 -0.47 5.19 4.60
CA PHE A 104 0.78 4.98 3.88
C PHE A 104 1.54 3.76 4.42
N GLN A 105 1.72 3.67 5.74
CA GLN A 105 2.42 2.54 6.36
C GLN A 105 1.70 1.21 6.13
N PHE A 106 0.37 1.20 6.25
CA PHE A 106 -0.44 0.01 6.02
C PHE A 106 -0.36 -0.48 4.57
N THR A 107 -0.54 0.43 3.61
CA THR A 107 -0.47 0.07 2.18
C THR A 107 0.93 -0.35 1.76
N LEU A 108 1.98 0.27 2.31
CA LEU A 108 3.35 -0.15 2.10
C LEU A 108 3.60 -1.57 2.63
N ALA A 109 3.18 -1.85 3.86
CA ALA A 109 3.34 -3.18 4.47
C ALA A 109 2.57 -4.26 3.68
N ALA A 110 1.31 -4.00 3.34
CA ALA A 110 0.49 -4.93 2.59
C ALA A 110 1.05 -5.19 1.18
N SER A 111 1.47 -4.14 0.47
CA SER A 111 2.05 -4.28 -0.87
C SER A 111 3.41 -4.97 -0.86
N ALA A 112 4.25 -4.71 0.14
CA ALA A 112 5.52 -5.41 0.31
C ALA A 112 5.31 -6.90 0.58
N PHE A 113 4.36 -7.25 1.46
CA PHE A 113 4.03 -8.64 1.77
C PHE A 113 3.51 -9.39 0.54
N VAL A 114 2.54 -8.81 -0.16
CA VAL A 114 1.98 -9.41 -1.38
C VAL A 114 3.06 -9.48 -2.47
N GLY A 115 3.78 -8.40 -2.72
CA GLY A 115 4.86 -8.35 -3.70
C GLY A 115 5.95 -9.40 -3.44
N PHE A 116 6.31 -9.61 -2.17
CA PHE A 116 7.24 -10.67 -1.77
C PHE A 116 6.67 -12.07 -2.04
N ALA A 117 5.40 -12.32 -1.68
CA ALA A 117 4.77 -13.61 -1.96
C ALA A 117 4.71 -13.93 -3.47
N PHE A 118 4.40 -12.93 -4.30
CA PHE A 118 4.44 -13.06 -5.76
C PHE A 118 5.87 -13.33 -6.26
N LEU A 119 6.86 -12.59 -5.77
CA LEU A 119 8.26 -12.83 -6.11
C LEU A 119 8.69 -14.26 -5.77
N CYS A 120 8.34 -14.74 -4.58
CA CYS A 120 8.62 -16.12 -4.16
C CYS A 120 7.97 -17.13 -5.10
N LYS A 121 6.69 -16.96 -5.42
CA LYS A 121 5.93 -17.90 -6.26
C LYS A 121 6.44 -17.97 -7.70
N TYR A 122 6.76 -16.84 -8.31
CA TYR A 122 7.03 -16.76 -9.75
C TYR A 122 8.51 -16.74 -10.12
N ALA A 123 9.40 -16.27 -9.25
CA ALA A 123 10.83 -16.14 -9.56
C ALA A 123 11.71 -17.11 -8.77
N LEU A 124 11.33 -17.46 -7.54
CA LEU A 124 12.19 -18.24 -6.64
C LEU A 124 11.78 -19.70 -6.51
N LEU A 125 10.50 -20.03 -6.75
CA LEU A 125 10.03 -21.40 -6.67
C LEU A 125 10.49 -22.18 -7.92
N PRO A 126 11.27 -23.26 -7.76
CA PRO A 126 11.59 -24.14 -8.88
C PRO A 126 10.32 -24.86 -9.35
N GLU A 127 10.30 -25.20 -10.63
CA GLU A 127 9.23 -26.05 -11.17
C GLU A 127 9.22 -27.39 -10.44
N ARG A 128 8.02 -27.92 -10.20
CA ARG A 128 7.87 -29.20 -9.51
C ARG A 128 8.57 -30.28 -10.34
N PRO A 129 9.56 -31.01 -9.79
CA PRO A 129 10.35 -31.99 -10.52
C PRO A 129 9.60 -33.31 -10.76
N THR A 130 8.27 -33.30 -10.65
CA THR A 130 7.44 -34.50 -10.73
C THR A 130 6.17 -34.14 -11.48
N VAL A 131 5.84 -34.99 -12.45
CA VAL A 131 4.55 -34.96 -13.14
C VAL A 131 3.45 -35.17 -12.09
N PRO A 132 2.32 -34.43 -12.15
CA PRO A 132 1.20 -34.71 -11.27
C PRO A 132 0.73 -36.16 -11.43
N ARG A 133 0.05 -36.67 -10.40
CA ARG A 133 -0.48 -38.02 -10.42
C ARG A 133 -1.62 -38.11 -11.43
N GLU A 134 -1.45 -38.99 -12.40
CA GLU A 134 -2.48 -39.30 -13.40
C GLU A 134 -3.35 -40.48 -12.95
N TYR A 135 -4.57 -40.52 -13.47
CA TYR A 135 -5.62 -41.44 -13.04
C TYR A 135 -6.29 -42.12 -14.25
N PRO A 136 -6.45 -43.45 -14.25
CA PRO A 136 -7.08 -44.19 -15.35
C PRO A 136 -8.59 -43.92 -15.44
N PHE A 137 -9.27 -44.47 -16.46
CA PHE A 137 -10.73 -44.37 -16.63
C PHE A 137 -11.22 -42.93 -16.68
N SER A 138 -10.59 -42.18 -17.57
CA SER A 138 -10.88 -40.80 -17.79
C SER A 138 -10.89 -39.93 -16.51
N GLY A 139 -9.84 -40.02 -15.68
CA GLY A 139 -9.78 -39.26 -14.42
C GLY A 139 -10.75 -39.77 -13.34
N LEU A 140 -11.04 -41.08 -13.29
CA LEU A 140 -11.96 -41.71 -12.32
C LEU A 140 -13.38 -41.10 -12.31
N VAL A 141 -13.88 -40.58 -13.44
CA VAL A 141 -15.20 -39.91 -13.52
C VAL A 141 -16.32 -40.76 -12.92
N ARG A 142 -16.35 -42.05 -13.24
CA ARG A 142 -17.39 -42.97 -12.75
C ARG A 142 -17.30 -43.15 -11.23
N GLU A 143 -16.09 -43.25 -10.71
CA GLU A 143 -15.80 -43.43 -9.28
C GLU A 143 -16.01 -42.13 -8.48
N LEU A 144 -15.89 -40.96 -9.11
CA LEU A 144 -16.08 -39.61 -8.55
C LEU A 144 -17.51 -39.06 -8.72
N GLY A 145 -18.48 -39.94 -8.98
CA GLY A 145 -19.89 -39.58 -9.01
C GLY A 145 -20.45 -39.28 -10.41
N GLY A 146 -19.73 -39.63 -11.47
CA GLY A 146 -20.22 -39.62 -12.86
C GLY A 146 -20.38 -38.23 -13.48
N LEU A 147 -20.13 -37.16 -12.72
CA LEU A 147 -20.12 -35.79 -13.19
C LEU A 147 -18.74 -35.47 -13.76
N GLU A 148 -18.70 -34.94 -14.98
CA GLU A 148 -17.45 -34.54 -15.63
C GLU A 148 -16.71 -33.44 -14.85
N GLU A 149 -17.42 -32.64 -14.04
CA GLU A 149 -16.84 -31.60 -13.19
C GLU A 149 -15.96 -32.16 -12.05
N ASN A 150 -16.21 -33.40 -11.60
CA ASN A 150 -15.47 -34.03 -10.51
C ASN A 150 -14.26 -34.84 -10.99
N LYS A 151 -14.00 -34.81 -12.28
CA LYS A 151 -12.94 -35.55 -12.94
C LYS A 151 -11.57 -35.19 -12.37
N ALA A 152 -10.82 -36.22 -11.97
CA ALA A 152 -9.40 -36.06 -11.66
C ALA A 152 -8.62 -35.73 -12.94
N ARG A 153 -7.46 -35.08 -12.79
CA ARG A 153 -6.63 -34.68 -13.94
C ARG A 153 -6.33 -35.87 -14.86
N GLU A 154 -6.41 -35.61 -16.17
CA GLU A 154 -5.97 -36.49 -17.24
C GLU A 154 -4.81 -35.86 -18.01
N GLU A 155 -4.01 -36.70 -18.65
CA GLU A 155 -3.01 -36.33 -19.65
C GLU A 155 -3.74 -36.03 -20.98
N THR A 156 -3.82 -34.77 -21.39
CA THR A 156 -4.03 -34.45 -22.80
C THR A 156 -2.69 -34.62 -23.49
N ASP A 157 -2.57 -35.66 -24.32
CA ASP A 157 -1.43 -35.84 -25.22
C ASP A 157 -1.52 -34.79 -26.32
N ASP A 158 -1.14 -33.55 -26.00
CA ASP A 158 -0.85 -32.52 -26.99
C ASP A 158 0.54 -32.81 -27.59
N GLY A 159 0.65 -33.97 -28.24
CA GLY A 159 1.82 -34.40 -28.99
C GLY A 159 1.98 -33.54 -30.24
N ASP A 160 3.09 -32.80 -30.28
CA ASP A 160 3.81 -32.28 -31.44
C ASP A 160 3.12 -32.38 -32.83
N GLU A 161 2.65 -31.23 -33.33
CA GLU A 161 2.89 -30.81 -34.72
C GLU A 161 3.96 -29.73 -34.77
#